data_AF-A0A7V0PIL2-F1
#
_entry.id   AF-A0A7V0PIL2-F1
#
_cell.length_a   1.000
_cell.length_b   1.000
_cell.length_c   1.000
_cell.angle_alpha   90.00
_cell.angle_beta   90.00
_cell.angle_gamma   90.00
#
_symmetry.space_group_name_H-M   'P 1'
#
loop_
_entity.id
_entity.type
_entity.pdbx_description
1 polymer ?
#
loop_
_entity_poly.entity_id
_entity_poly.type
_entity_poly.pdbx_seq_one_letter_code
_entity_poly.pdbx_strand_id
1 'polypeptide(L)' 'MKRLFLIGLVLALALSLTAGAAMADKVKITWWHAMSGSRLDVVKSIVESFNATHPNIELTAMFTGSYAETLTKFIAAYRT' A
#
# COMPACT_ATOMS: atom_id res chain seq x y z
N MET A 1 4.20 -36.39 28.96
CA MET A 1 5.40 -36.08 28.13
C MET A 1 5.08 -36.08 26.63
N LYS A 2 4.80 -37.23 25.99
CA LYS A 2 4.56 -37.33 24.52
C LYS A 2 3.38 -36.50 23.99
N ARG A 3 2.26 -36.43 24.75
CA ARG A 3 1.07 -35.63 24.39
C ARG A 3 1.31 -34.12 24.48
N LEU A 4 2.07 -33.67 25.48
CA LEU A 4 2.50 -32.27 25.60
C LEU A 4 3.45 -31.86 24.48
N PHE A 5 4.33 -32.78 24.07
CA PHE A 5 5.24 -32.57 22.93
C PHE A 5 4.48 -32.45 21.59
N LEU A 6 3.46 -33.30 21.38
CA LEU A 6 2.59 -33.24 20.20
C LEU A 6 1.75 -31.95 20.14
N ILE A 7 1.23 -31.47 21.28
CA ILE A 7 0.49 -30.20 21.35
C ILE A 7 1.43 -29.02 21.02
N GLY A 8 2.65 -29.02 21.55
CA GLY A 8 3.66 -28.00 21.23
C GLY A 8 4.03 -27.98 19.74
N LEU A 9 4.16 -29.15 19.11
CA LEU A 9 4.47 -29.28 17.69
C LEU A 9 3.33 -28.74 16.80
N VAL A 10 2.07 -29.03 17.15
CA VAL A 10 0.89 -28.53 16.41
C VAL A 10 0.76 -27.01 16.55
N LEU A 11 1.02 -26.44 17.74
CA LEU A 11 1.03 -24.99 17.93
C LEU A 11 2.12 -24.30 17.10
N ALA A 12 3.33 -24.86 17.07
CA ALA A 12 4.43 -24.31 16.30
C ALA A 12 4.15 -24.32 14.79
N LEU A 13 3.50 -25.38 14.29
CA LEU A 13 3.09 -25.49 12.89
C LEU A 13 1.94 -24.53 12.53
N ALA A 14 0.99 -24.33 13.45
CA ALA A 14 -0.10 -23.36 13.25
C ALA A 14 0.41 -21.91 13.21
N LEU A 15 1.44 -21.58 14.01
CA LEU A 15 2.09 -20.26 14.01
C LEU A 15 2.94 -20.00 12.77
N SER A 16 3.54 -21.03 12.17
CA SER A 16 4.34 -20.87 10.94
C SER A 16 3.46 -20.66 9.70
N LEU A 17 2.25 -21.23 9.67
CA LEU A 17 1.31 -21.02 8.55
C LEU A 17 0.73 -19.59 8.51
N THR A 18 0.58 -18.91 9.66
CA THR A 18 0.06 -17.54 9.71
C THR A 18 1.14 -16.48 9.46
N ALA A 19 2.41 -16.80 9.70
CA ALA A 19 3.54 -15.89 9.45
C ALA A 19 3.76 -15.59 7.96
N GLY A 20 3.43 -16.53 7.05
CA GLY A 20 3.60 -16.35 5.61
C GLY A 20 2.73 -15.24 5.00
N ALA A 21 1.55 -14.98 5.56
CA ALA A 21 0.66 -13.92 5.09
C ALA A 21 1.12 -12.50 5.50
N ALA A 22 1.95 -12.39 6.54
CA ALA A 22 2.46 -11.12 7.05
C ALA A 22 3.77 -10.66 6.38
N MET A 23 4.34 -11.49 5.49
CA MET A 23 5.65 -11.26 4.84
C MET A 23 5.53 -10.83 3.37
N ALA A 24 4.32 -10.61 2.85
CA ALA A 24 4.14 -10.11 1.50
C ALA A 24 4.56 -8.63 1.41
N ASP A 25 5.31 -8.26 0.37
CA ASP A 25 5.63 -6.86 0.08
C ASP A 25 4.34 -6.05 -0.06
N LYS A 26 4.35 -4.81 0.43
CA LYS A 26 3.20 -3.90 0.29
C LYS A 26 2.91 -3.66 -1.19
N VAL A 27 1.62 -3.59 -1.51
CA VAL A 27 1.19 -3.13 -2.84
C VAL A 27 1.51 -1.64 -2.95
N LYS A 28 2.39 -1.28 -3.88
CA LYS A 28 2.80 0.12 -4.11
C LYS A 28 1.92 0.76 -5.18
N ILE A 29 1.30 1.88 -4.85
CA ILE A 29 0.42 2.64 -5.76
C ILE A 29 0.95 4.06 -5.86
N THR A 30 1.26 4.50 -7.08
CA THR A 30 1.56 5.91 -7.35
C THR A 30 0.33 6.60 -7.93
N TRP A 31 -0.18 7.61 -7.24
CA TRP A 31 -1.35 8.38 -7.66
C TRP A 31 -0.95 9.73 -8.24
N TRP A 32 -1.22 9.94 -9.53
CA TRP A 32 -0.95 11.20 -10.23
C TRP A 32 -2.09 12.19 -10.00
N HIS A 33 -1.76 13.43 -9.63
CA HIS A 33 -2.76 14.47 -9.39
C HIS A 33 -2.32 15.85 -9.90
N ALA A 34 -3.31 16.72 -10.12
CA ALA A 34 -3.12 18.10 -10.56
C ALA A 34 -3.34 19.16 -9.46
N MET A 35 -3.54 18.73 -8.21
CA MET A 35 -3.72 19.64 -7.07
C MET A 35 -2.44 20.42 -6.75
N SER A 36 -2.56 21.74 -6.61
CA SER A 36 -1.48 22.68 -6.30
C SER A 36 -1.89 23.67 -5.20
N GLY A 37 -0.91 24.43 -4.69
CA GLY A 37 -1.13 25.45 -3.66
C GLY A 37 -1.56 24.84 -2.33
N SER A 38 -2.51 25.48 -1.64
CA SER A 38 -3.04 25.01 -0.34
C SER A 38 -3.67 23.62 -0.37
N ARG A 39 -4.00 23.09 -1.56
CA ARG A 39 -4.56 21.74 -1.72
C ARG A 39 -3.51 20.64 -1.56
N LEU A 40 -2.22 20.96 -1.58
CA LEU A 40 -1.15 19.96 -1.38
C LEU A 40 -1.23 19.34 0.01
N ASP A 41 -1.52 20.14 1.04
CA ASP A 41 -1.66 19.64 2.41
C ASP A 41 -2.89 18.72 2.56
N VAL A 42 -3.96 19.01 1.83
CA VAL A 42 -5.16 18.14 1.79
C VAL A 42 -4.82 16.80 1.14
N VAL A 43 -4.12 16.81 0.00
CA VAL A 43 -3.68 15.57 -0.67
C VAL A 43 -2.76 14.75 0.25
N LYS A 44 -1.82 15.41 0.92
CA LYS A 44 -0.93 14.76 1.90
C LYS A 44 -1.72 14.09 3.01
N SER A 45 -2.68 14.80 3.60
CA SER A 45 -3.54 14.27 4.67
C SER A 45 -4.37 13.06 4.22
N ILE A 46 -4.88 13.07 2.98
CA ILE A 46 -5.59 11.92 2.38
C ILE A 46 -4.66 10.72 2.28
N VAL A 47 -3.44 10.90 1.75
CA VAL A 47 -2.45 9.81 1.61
C VAL A 47 -2.04 9.25 2.96
N GLU A 48 -1.75 10.11 3.94
CA GLU A 48 -1.39 9.69 5.30
C GLU A 48 -2.50 8.87 5.96
N SER A 49 -3.75 9.34 5.87
CA SER A 49 -4.92 8.63 6.42
C SER A 49 -5.14 7.28 5.75
N PHE A 50 -4.95 7.20 4.43
CA PHE A 50 -5.08 5.96 3.68
C PHE A 50 -4.01 4.95 4.10
N ASN A 51 -2.74 5.36 4.14
CA ASN A 51 -1.63 4.49 4.51
C ASN A 51 -1.72 4.02 5.97
N ALA A 52 -2.26 4.84 6.88
CA ALA A 52 -2.48 4.46 8.27
C ALA A 52 -3.55 3.36 8.42
N THR A 53 -4.55 3.33 7.54
CA THR A 53 -5.68 2.39 7.61
C THR A 53 -5.48 1.14 6.74
N HIS A 54 -4.52 1.16 5.80
CA HIS A 54 -4.24 0.07 4.86
C HIS A 54 -2.78 -0.39 4.98
N PRO A 55 -2.40 -1.16 6.01
CA PRO A 55 -1.00 -1.50 6.29
C PRO A 55 -0.32 -2.29 5.16
N ASN A 56 -1.10 -2.98 4.33
CA ASN A 56 -0.63 -3.79 3.21
C ASN A 56 -0.46 -2.99 1.89
N ILE A 57 -0.77 -1.69 1.90
CA ILE A 57 -0.69 -0.81 0.73
C ILE A 57 0.20 0.40 1.07
N GLU A 58 1.01 0.81 0.10
CA GLU A 58 1.79 2.04 0.15
C GLU A 58 1.31 2.95 -0.98
N LEU A 59 0.50 3.95 -0.65
CA LEU A 59 0.06 4.99 -1.56
C LEU A 59 1.03 6.18 -1.53
N THR A 60 1.46 6.61 -2.72
CA THR A 60 2.30 7.80 -2.90
C THR A 60 1.61 8.76 -3.86
N ALA A 61 1.37 10.00 -3.43
CA ALA A 61 0.89 11.05 -4.32
C ALA A 61 2.04 11.67 -5.12
N MET A 62 1.81 11.90 -6.40
CA MET A 62 2.74 12.57 -7.31
C MET A 62 2.04 13.73 -8.02
N PHE A 63 2.55 14.94 -7.80
CA PHE A 63 2.08 16.11 -8.53
C PHE A 63 2.58 16.06 -9.97
N THR A 64 1.66 16.08 -10.93
CA THR A 64 1.97 15.92 -12.36
C THR A 64 1.73 17.18 -13.19
N GLY A 65 1.49 18.32 -12.56
CA GLY A 65 1.24 19.61 -13.22
C GLY A 65 -0.24 19.97 -13.21
N SER A 66 -0.67 20.79 -14.16
CA SER A 66 -2.09 21.09 -14.38
C SER A 66 -2.90 19.86 -14.79
N TYR A 67 -4.22 19.98 -14.82
CA TYR A 67 -5.10 18.92 -15.31
C TYR A 67 -4.79 18.52 -16.75
N ALA A 68 -4.53 19.49 -17.62
CA ALA A 68 -4.16 19.23 -19.01
C ALA A 68 -2.84 18.45 -19.09
N GLU A 69 -1.82 18.89 -18.37
CA GLU A 69 -0.51 18.20 -18.33
C GLU A 69 -0.65 16.78 -17.75
N THR A 70 -1.44 16.61 -16.70
CA THR A 70 -1.68 15.30 -16.07
C THR A 70 -2.36 14.34 -17.05
N LEU A 71 -3.38 14.81 -17.77
CA LEU A 71 -4.06 14.01 -18.79
C LEU A 71 -3.14 13.67 -19.96
N THR A 72 -2.37 14.65 -20.48
CA THR A 72 -1.39 14.41 -21.54
C THR A 72 -0.34 13.39 -21.13
N LYS A 73 0.20 13.50 -19.90
CA LYS A 73 1.15 12.52 -19.36
C LYS A 73 0.52 11.14 -19.22
N PHE A 74 -0.73 11.05 -18.77
CA PHE A 74 -1.45 9.79 -18.68
C PHE A 74 -1.60 9.13 -20.05
N ILE A 75 -2.07 9.86 -21.06
CA ILE A 75 -2.20 9.35 -22.44
C ILE A 75 -0.85 8.87 -22.97
N ALA A 76 0.24 9.61 -22.72
CA ALA A 76 1.58 9.23 -23.17
C ALA A 76 2.15 8.00 -22.45
N ALA A 77 1.82 7.81 -21.16
CA ALA A 77 2.29 6.69 -20.35
C ALA A 77 1.46 5.40 -20.57
N TYR A 78 0.20 5.55 -20.95
CA TYR A 78 -0.73 4.45 -21.17
C TYR A 78 -0.46 3.76 -22.51
N ARG A 79 -0.25 2.44 -22.50
CA ARG A 79 0.26 1.67 -23.64
C ARG A 79 -0.68 0.58 -24.17
N THR A 80 -1.94 0.54 -23.75
CA THR A 80 -2.89 -0.46 -24.29
C THR A 80 -3.15 -0.25 -25.77
#